data_AF-A0A962V4L9-F1
#
_entry.id   AF-A0A962V4L9-F1
#
_cell.length_a   1.000
_cell.length_b   1.000
_cell.length_c   1.000
_cell.angle_alpha   90.00
_cell.angle_beta   90.00
_cell.angle_gamma   90.00
#
_symmetry.space_group_name_H-M   'P 1'
#
loop_
_entity.id
_entity.type
_entity.pdbx_description
1 polymer ?
#
loop_
_entity_poly.entity_id
_entity_poly.type
_entity_poly.pdbx_seq_one_letter_code
_entity_poly.pdbx_strand_id
1 'polypeptide(L)'
;MRTQPLSTEQFGLSQAVTRREDERLLTGAGHFTDDYTDARCAHGFVFRTPVAHGRINRLDCTQARQATGVLAVYTAQDLRAAGLQALPCVSSPKPRPGTAFIPHLQPLLVDDTVRCIGDGLAFIVAETLAQARDAAELIELDYQSLDSCIEADAAIQDKAPAVWDDTPNNICFDWELGDAQAVQTAFATAAHIVRLNERNNRVVIGALEPRGAVADYSAAENKLTLLTGTQMPVPTRNALCKVLNLTPDQLRVMVHDVGGGFGGKNSVYPEQVLVLYAARQLGRPVRWQSERSESFISDFQGR
;
A
#
# COMPACT_ATOMS: atom_id res chain seq x y z
N MET A 1 10.43 5.65 -33.02
CA MET A 1 9.03 5.38 -33.46
C MET A 1 8.46 6.65 -34.05
N ARG A 2 7.74 6.52 -35.16
CA ARG A 2 7.36 7.59 -36.10
C ARG A 2 6.50 8.68 -35.43
N THR A 3 6.97 9.92 -35.46
CA THR A 3 6.16 11.13 -35.23
C THR A 3 5.49 11.54 -36.54
N GLN A 4 4.44 10.82 -36.94
CA GLN A 4 3.49 11.41 -37.89
C GLN A 4 2.46 12.19 -37.08
N PRO A 5 2.21 13.47 -37.39
CA PRO A 5 1.12 14.19 -36.75
C PRO A 5 -0.19 13.49 -37.10
N LEU A 6 -0.89 13.00 -36.07
CA LEU A 6 -2.27 12.54 -36.20
C LEU A 6 -3.09 13.72 -36.74
N SER A 7 -3.94 13.48 -37.75
CA SER A 7 -4.89 14.50 -38.20
C SER A 7 -5.76 14.88 -37.00
N THR A 8 -5.64 16.11 -36.53
CA THR A 8 -6.50 16.65 -35.48
C THR A 8 -7.92 16.69 -36.02
N GLU A 9 -8.83 15.91 -35.44
CA GLU A 9 -10.24 16.03 -35.75
C GLU A 9 -10.70 17.47 -35.47
N GLN A 10 -11.55 17.98 -36.37
CA GLN A 10 -12.07 19.35 -36.34
C GLN A 10 -12.95 19.64 -35.12
N PHE A 11 -13.40 18.60 -34.41
CA PHE A 11 -14.31 18.66 -33.27
C PHE A 11 -13.71 17.87 -32.08
N GLY A 12 -14.03 18.28 -30.86
CA GLY A 12 -13.64 17.56 -29.63
C GLY A 12 -12.37 18.04 -28.93
N LEU A 13 -11.52 18.87 -29.56
CA LEU A 13 -10.42 19.57 -28.89
C LEU A 13 -10.89 20.93 -28.37
N SER A 14 -10.69 21.21 -27.08
CA SER A 14 -11.03 22.48 -26.40
C SER A 14 -12.50 22.87 -26.42
N GLN A 15 -13.40 21.91 -26.63
CA GLN A 15 -14.85 22.10 -26.54
C GLN A 15 -15.39 21.48 -25.24
N ALA A 16 -16.35 22.14 -24.61
CA ALA A 16 -17.06 21.63 -23.44
C ALA A 16 -18.05 20.54 -23.87
N VAL A 17 -17.53 19.34 -24.12
CA VAL A 17 -18.34 18.14 -24.39
C VAL A 17 -18.84 17.54 -23.07
N THR A 18 -20.06 17.00 -23.08
CA THR A 18 -20.58 16.24 -21.94
C THR A 18 -19.80 14.95 -21.76
N ARG A 19 -19.64 14.50 -20.50
CA ARG A 19 -18.85 13.31 -20.21
C ARG A 19 -19.64 12.07 -20.60
N ARG A 20 -18.95 11.08 -21.19
CA ARG A 20 -19.57 9.79 -21.56
C ARG A 20 -19.83 8.92 -20.33
N GLU A 21 -19.07 9.16 -19.27
CA GLU A 21 -19.11 8.41 -18.03
C GLU A 21 -20.29 8.79 -17.14
N ASP A 22 -20.86 9.99 -17.34
CA ASP A 22 -21.96 10.51 -16.51
C ASP A 22 -23.17 9.58 -16.50
N GLU A 23 -23.53 9.00 -17.65
CA GLU A 23 -24.72 8.16 -17.77
C GLU A 23 -24.68 6.98 -16.79
N ARG A 24 -23.58 6.22 -16.74
CA ARG A 24 -23.45 5.08 -15.81
C ARG A 24 -23.26 5.54 -14.36
N LEU A 25 -22.51 6.62 -14.13
CA LEU A 25 -22.16 7.07 -12.79
C LEU A 25 -23.32 7.75 -12.06
N LEU A 26 -24.24 8.41 -12.79
CA LEU A 26 -25.41 9.08 -12.23
C LEU A 26 -26.61 8.15 -12.00
N THR A 27 -26.60 6.96 -12.61
CA THR A 27 -27.72 6.00 -12.55
C THR A 27 -27.45 4.81 -11.64
N GLY A 28 -26.32 4.79 -10.93
CA GLY A 28 -25.90 3.66 -10.10
C GLY A 28 -25.41 2.45 -10.90
N ALA A 29 -25.08 2.64 -12.19
CA ALA A 29 -24.51 1.62 -13.07
C ALA A 29 -22.98 1.73 -13.21
N GLY A 30 -22.33 2.49 -12.31
CA GLY A 30 -20.87 2.47 -12.16
C GLY A 30 -20.40 1.12 -11.61
N HIS A 31 -19.18 0.73 -11.93
CA HIS A 31 -18.60 -0.54 -11.48
C HIS A 31 -17.36 -0.25 -10.65
N PHE A 32 -17.50 -0.16 -9.33
CA PHE A 32 -16.41 0.02 -8.39
C PHE A 32 -15.89 -1.32 -7.87
N THR A 33 -14.81 -1.31 -7.08
CA THR A 33 -14.19 -2.56 -6.64
C THR A 33 -15.11 -3.41 -5.76
N ASP A 34 -15.89 -2.77 -4.87
CA ASP A 34 -16.79 -3.46 -3.92
C ASP A 34 -18.16 -3.80 -4.52
N ASP A 35 -18.45 -3.38 -5.76
CA ASP A 35 -19.63 -3.82 -6.51
C ASP A 35 -19.47 -5.24 -7.07
N TYR A 36 -18.31 -5.87 -6.84
CA TYR A 36 -18.05 -7.25 -7.24
C TYR A 36 -19.01 -8.23 -6.55
N THR A 37 -19.75 -8.99 -7.37
CA THR A 37 -20.68 -10.01 -6.89
C THR A 37 -20.28 -11.41 -7.37
N ASP A 38 -19.86 -12.27 -6.45
CA ASP A 38 -19.83 -13.73 -6.61
C ASP A 38 -20.30 -14.33 -5.28
N ALA A 39 -21.26 -15.25 -5.32
CA ALA A 39 -21.81 -15.90 -4.12
C ALA A 39 -20.76 -16.72 -3.35
N ARG A 40 -19.67 -17.12 -4.02
CA ARG A 40 -18.52 -17.80 -3.41
C ARG A 40 -17.48 -16.81 -2.90
N CYS A 41 -17.64 -15.50 -3.01
CA CYS A 41 -16.61 -14.56 -2.59
C CYS A 41 -16.45 -14.58 -1.06
N ALA A 42 -15.25 -14.93 -0.59
CA ALA A 42 -14.89 -14.85 0.83
C ALA A 42 -14.36 -13.45 1.19
N HIS A 43 -14.38 -13.13 2.47
CA HIS A 43 -14.07 -11.81 3.00
C HIS A 43 -12.77 -11.82 3.80
N GLY A 44 -11.83 -10.99 3.36
CA GLY A 44 -10.56 -10.70 4.01
C GLY A 44 -10.66 -9.54 4.99
N PHE A 45 -9.98 -9.66 6.12
CA PHE A 45 -9.80 -8.62 7.13
C PHE A 45 -8.34 -8.61 7.60
N VAL A 46 -7.74 -7.44 7.74
CA VAL A 46 -6.36 -7.29 8.24
C VAL A 46 -6.42 -6.96 9.72
N PHE A 47 -5.90 -7.84 10.56
CA PHE A 47 -5.66 -7.52 11.98
C PHE A 47 -4.42 -6.63 12.06
N ARG A 48 -4.62 -5.37 12.49
CA ARG A 48 -3.58 -4.34 12.52
C ARG A 48 -3.17 -4.02 13.94
N THR A 49 -1.91 -3.69 14.10
CA THR A 49 -1.37 -3.30 15.40
C THR A 49 -1.83 -1.89 15.80
N PRO A 50 -2.23 -1.68 17.07
CA PRO A 50 -2.42 -0.35 17.65
C PRO A 50 -1.10 0.28 18.13
N VAL A 51 0.01 -0.45 18.05
CA VAL A 51 1.30 -0.08 18.63
C VAL A 51 2.11 0.77 17.65
N ALA A 52 2.70 1.88 18.11
CA ALA A 52 3.54 2.72 17.25
C ALA A 52 4.93 2.11 17.00
N HIS A 53 5.56 1.57 18.05
CA HIS A 53 6.84 0.88 17.97
C HIS A 53 6.88 -0.21 19.04
N GLY A 54 7.19 -1.44 18.66
CA GLY A 54 7.27 -2.54 19.61
C GLY A 54 7.82 -3.83 19.00
N ARG A 55 8.41 -4.67 19.85
CA ARG A 55 8.84 -6.02 19.50
C ARG A 55 7.72 -7.01 19.82
N ILE A 56 7.33 -7.82 18.86
CA ILE A 56 6.33 -8.87 19.01
C ILE A 56 6.99 -10.04 19.73
N ASN A 57 6.50 -10.38 20.91
CA ASN A 57 6.93 -11.58 21.64
C ASN A 57 6.18 -12.80 21.12
N ARG A 58 4.87 -12.64 20.89
CA ARG A 58 3.98 -13.70 20.41
C ARG A 58 2.76 -13.11 19.72
N LEU A 59 2.39 -13.71 18.58
CA LEU A 59 1.11 -13.51 17.91
C LEU A 59 0.40 -14.88 17.84
N ASP A 60 -0.65 -15.06 18.62
CA ASP A 60 -1.41 -16.31 18.65
C ASP A 60 -2.74 -16.18 17.92
N CYS A 61 -2.85 -16.92 16.82
CA CYS A 61 -4.05 -16.98 15.99
C CYS A 61 -4.82 -18.31 16.16
N THR A 62 -4.52 -19.11 17.17
CA THR A 62 -5.07 -20.47 17.32
C THR A 62 -6.59 -20.46 17.43
N GLN A 63 -7.15 -19.59 18.27
CA GLN A 63 -8.60 -19.47 18.42
C GLN A 63 -9.26 -18.86 17.18
N ALA A 64 -8.65 -17.81 16.62
CA ALA A 64 -9.10 -17.17 15.39
C ALA A 64 -9.24 -18.17 14.22
N ARG A 65 -8.26 -19.08 14.07
CA ARG A 65 -8.29 -20.14 13.04
C ARG A 65 -9.43 -21.14 13.20
N GLN A 66 -9.96 -21.31 14.40
CA GLN A 66 -11.04 -22.24 14.72
C GLN A 66 -12.41 -21.57 14.79
N ALA A 67 -12.47 -20.24 14.66
CA ALA A 67 -13.69 -19.48 14.76
C ALA A 67 -14.68 -19.83 13.63
N THR A 68 -15.97 -19.71 13.94
CA THR A 68 -17.03 -20.10 13.00
C THR A 68 -16.97 -19.27 11.72
N GLY A 69 -16.94 -19.95 10.57
CA GLY A 69 -16.90 -19.33 9.26
C GLY A 69 -15.53 -18.84 8.81
N VAL A 70 -14.48 -18.98 9.63
CA VAL A 70 -13.11 -18.70 9.20
C VAL A 70 -12.62 -19.80 8.28
N LEU A 71 -12.09 -19.39 7.13
CA LEU A 71 -11.52 -20.25 6.10
C LEU A 71 -10.01 -20.35 6.23
N ALA A 72 -9.35 -19.24 6.57
CA ALA A 72 -7.92 -19.19 6.79
C ALA A 72 -7.54 -17.98 7.65
N VAL A 73 -6.40 -18.09 8.35
CA VAL A 73 -5.67 -16.96 8.91
C VAL A 73 -4.24 -17.06 8.40
N TYR A 74 -3.69 -15.98 7.89
CA TYR A 74 -2.32 -15.93 7.40
C TYR A 74 -1.51 -14.95 8.24
N THR A 75 -0.32 -15.37 8.63
CA THR A 75 0.70 -14.60 9.35
C THR A 75 1.92 -14.39 8.45
N ALA A 76 2.86 -13.54 8.85
CA ALA A 76 4.10 -13.37 8.08
C ALA A 76 4.88 -14.68 7.88
N GLN A 77 4.82 -15.59 8.87
CA GLN A 77 5.42 -16.92 8.78
C GLN A 77 4.80 -17.76 7.65
N ASP A 78 3.46 -17.75 7.53
CA ASP A 78 2.74 -18.45 6.46
C ASP A 78 3.17 -17.94 5.08
N LEU A 79 3.29 -16.62 4.92
CA LEU A 79 3.70 -15.98 3.66
C LEU A 79 5.16 -16.28 3.30
N ARG A 80 6.08 -16.26 4.29
CA ARG A 80 7.48 -16.65 4.07
C ARG A 80 7.62 -18.12 3.73
N ALA A 81 6.87 -19.00 4.38
CA ALA A 81 6.86 -20.44 4.07
C ALA A 81 6.35 -20.70 2.65
N ALA A 82 5.45 -19.86 2.14
CA ALA A 82 5.00 -19.87 0.75
C ALA A 82 5.98 -19.22 -0.25
N GLY A 83 7.13 -18.72 0.21
CA GLY A 83 8.14 -18.07 -0.62
C GLY A 83 7.76 -16.67 -1.11
N LEU A 84 6.76 -16.03 -0.49
CA LEU A 84 6.39 -14.66 -0.83
C LEU A 84 7.44 -13.67 -0.31
N GLN A 85 7.69 -12.63 -1.11
CA GLN A 85 8.65 -11.59 -0.79
C GLN A 85 7.97 -10.36 -0.19
N ALA A 86 8.72 -9.53 0.53
CA ALA A 86 8.25 -8.21 0.92
C ALA A 86 8.12 -7.28 -0.31
N LEU A 87 7.32 -6.22 -0.19
CA LEU A 87 7.17 -5.23 -1.26
C LEU A 87 8.47 -4.41 -1.39
N PRO A 88 9.05 -4.30 -2.60
CA PRO A 88 10.26 -3.53 -2.79
C PRO A 88 9.99 -2.03 -2.78
N CYS A 89 10.95 -1.24 -2.28
CA CYS A 89 10.97 0.18 -2.53
C CYS A 89 11.20 0.43 -4.03
N VAL A 90 10.21 1.03 -4.70
CA VAL A 90 10.28 1.34 -6.15
C VAL A 90 10.99 2.68 -6.43
N SER A 91 11.23 3.48 -5.40
CA SER A 91 12.02 4.70 -5.49
C SER A 91 13.51 4.39 -5.34
N SER A 92 14.34 5.05 -6.14
CA SER A 92 15.80 4.91 -6.08
C SER A 92 16.45 6.28 -6.33
N PRO A 93 16.43 7.19 -5.34
CA PRO A 93 17.07 8.49 -5.46
C PRO A 93 18.58 8.30 -5.58
N LYS A 94 19.25 9.16 -6.35
CA LYS A 94 20.72 9.19 -6.41
C LYS A 94 21.23 9.98 -5.20
N PRO A 95 21.76 9.36 -4.14
CA PRO A 95 22.14 10.08 -2.93
C PRO A 95 23.26 11.09 -3.21
N ARG A 96 23.39 12.10 -2.35
CA ARG A 96 24.50 13.05 -2.36
C ARG A 96 25.83 12.28 -2.33
N PRO A 97 26.87 12.71 -3.09
CA PRO A 97 28.19 12.09 -3.01
C PRO A 97 28.67 11.91 -1.55
N GLY A 98 29.13 10.71 -1.22
CA GLY A 98 29.58 10.37 0.13
C GLY A 98 28.47 9.94 1.10
N THR A 99 27.21 9.85 0.65
CA THR A 99 26.08 9.35 1.45
C THR A 99 25.48 8.08 0.83
N ALA A 100 24.72 7.32 1.62
CA ALA A 100 24.12 6.06 1.21
C ALA A 100 22.61 6.20 0.95
N PHE A 101 22.07 5.30 0.13
CA PHE A 101 20.64 5.03 0.04
C PHE A 101 20.36 3.67 0.68
N ILE A 102 19.51 3.63 1.70
CA ILE A 102 19.17 2.44 2.47
C ILE A 102 17.68 2.13 2.28
N PRO A 103 17.29 1.43 1.20
CA PRO A 103 15.89 1.07 0.98
C PRO A 103 15.47 -0.07 1.91
N HIS A 104 14.39 0.14 2.66
CA HIS A 104 13.73 -0.93 3.39
C HIS A 104 12.61 -1.55 2.53
N LEU A 105 12.43 -2.85 2.67
CA LEU A 105 11.31 -3.57 2.09
C LEU A 105 10.09 -3.41 3.00
N GLN A 106 8.91 -3.23 2.41
CA GLN A 106 7.67 -3.19 3.19
C GLN A 106 7.16 -4.62 3.39
N PRO A 107 7.10 -5.11 4.65
CA PRO A 107 6.58 -6.45 4.92
C PRO A 107 5.10 -6.57 4.52
N LEU A 108 4.70 -7.77 4.09
CA LEU A 108 3.28 -8.04 3.80
C LEU A 108 2.44 -8.13 5.08
N LEU A 109 3.03 -8.75 6.11
CA LEU A 109 2.57 -8.79 7.49
C LEU A 109 3.83 -8.74 8.37
N VAL A 110 3.73 -8.11 9.54
CA VAL A 110 4.82 -7.95 10.50
C VAL A 110 4.79 -9.09 11.54
N ASP A 111 5.95 -9.66 11.86
CA ASP A 111 6.10 -10.74 12.85
C ASP A 111 7.19 -10.52 13.90
N ASP A 112 8.10 -9.56 13.70
CA ASP A 112 9.18 -9.27 14.65
C ASP A 112 9.02 -7.89 15.29
N THR A 113 9.16 -6.82 14.50
CA THR A 113 9.16 -5.44 15.02
C THR A 113 8.13 -4.58 14.29
N VAL A 114 7.13 -4.09 15.02
CA VAL A 114 6.16 -3.10 14.58
C VAL A 114 6.82 -1.73 14.56
N ARG A 115 6.70 -0.98 13.46
CA ARG A 115 7.35 0.34 13.30
C ARG A 115 6.37 1.48 13.05
N CYS A 116 5.10 1.15 12.80
CA CYS A 116 4.04 2.13 12.65
C CYS A 116 2.70 1.56 13.13
N ILE A 117 1.87 2.43 13.72
CA ILE A 117 0.45 2.13 13.92
C ILE A 117 -0.16 1.76 12.57
N GLY A 118 -0.98 0.70 12.54
CA GLY A 118 -1.64 0.26 11.32
C GLY A 118 -0.87 -0.79 10.51
N ASP A 119 0.35 -1.15 10.91
CA ASP A 119 1.04 -2.32 10.36
C ASP A 119 0.16 -3.57 10.51
N GLY A 120 0.03 -4.35 9.42
CA GLY A 120 -0.76 -5.59 9.43
C GLY A 120 0.02 -6.73 10.09
N LEU A 121 -0.61 -7.47 10.99
CA LEU A 121 -0.01 -8.60 11.70
C LEU A 121 -0.56 -9.95 11.21
N ALA A 122 -1.85 -10.00 10.89
CA ALA A 122 -2.49 -11.17 10.33
C ALA A 122 -3.54 -10.79 9.27
N PHE A 123 -3.78 -11.69 8.33
CA PHE A 123 -4.87 -11.60 7.35
C PHE A 123 -5.86 -12.74 7.56
N ILE A 124 -7.08 -12.40 7.98
CA ILE A 124 -8.16 -13.34 8.26
C ILE A 124 -9.08 -13.41 7.05
N VAL A 125 -9.43 -14.62 6.61
CA VAL A 125 -10.39 -14.84 5.53
C VAL A 125 -11.54 -15.67 6.06
N ALA A 126 -12.77 -15.18 5.91
CA ALA A 126 -13.98 -15.84 6.40
C ALA A 126 -15.13 -15.79 5.37
N GLU A 127 -16.21 -16.53 5.62
CA GLU A 127 -17.42 -16.51 4.78
C GLU A 127 -18.11 -15.14 4.77
N THR A 128 -18.01 -14.39 5.87
CA THR A 128 -18.53 -13.01 5.98
C THR A 128 -17.53 -12.07 6.63
N LEU A 129 -17.65 -10.78 6.35
CA LEU A 129 -16.80 -9.76 6.99
C LEU A 129 -16.99 -9.71 8.51
N ALA A 130 -18.22 -9.92 9.00
CA ALA A 130 -18.50 -9.97 10.44
C ALA A 130 -17.72 -11.10 11.12
N GLN A 131 -17.74 -12.31 10.56
CA GLN A 131 -16.97 -13.44 11.08
C GLN A 131 -15.46 -13.19 11.05
N ALA A 132 -14.95 -12.53 10.00
CA ALA A 132 -13.54 -12.17 9.93
C ALA A 132 -13.13 -11.19 11.05
N ARG A 133 -14.02 -10.26 11.42
CA ARG A 133 -13.81 -9.32 12.54
C ARG A 133 -13.91 -10.02 13.89
N ASP A 134 -14.94 -10.84 14.10
CA ASP A 134 -15.11 -11.59 15.33
C ASP A 134 -13.89 -12.50 15.58
N ALA A 135 -13.36 -13.12 14.53
CA ALA A 135 -12.14 -13.92 14.62
C ALA A 135 -10.88 -13.09 14.91
N ALA A 136 -10.82 -11.84 14.45
CA ALA A 136 -9.71 -10.94 14.75
C ALA A 136 -9.63 -10.58 16.24
N GLU A 137 -10.78 -10.47 16.92
CA GLU A 137 -10.85 -10.24 18.38
C GLU A 137 -10.37 -11.45 19.21
N LEU A 138 -10.21 -12.62 18.58
CA LEU A 138 -9.66 -13.84 19.20
C LEU A 138 -8.14 -13.96 19.03
N ILE A 139 -7.49 -13.00 18.35
CA ILE A 139 -6.04 -12.99 18.18
C ILE A 139 -5.39 -12.37 19.42
N GLU A 140 -4.49 -13.12 20.06
CA GLU A 140 -3.71 -12.61 21.19
C GLU A 140 -2.37 -12.05 20.69
N LEU A 141 -2.11 -10.78 20.99
CA LEU A 141 -0.85 -10.11 20.70
C LEU A 141 -0.11 -9.79 22.00
N ASP A 142 1.03 -10.43 22.21
CA ASP A 142 2.01 -10.09 23.25
C ASP A 142 3.18 -9.35 22.61
N TYR A 143 3.51 -8.19 23.16
CA TYR A 143 4.55 -7.31 22.66
C TYR A 143 5.22 -6.51 23.76
N GLN A 144 6.47 -6.15 23.53
CA GLN A 144 7.20 -5.17 24.31
C GLN A 144 7.15 -3.82 23.59
N SER A 145 6.55 -2.81 24.21
CA SER A 145 6.62 -1.42 23.72
C SER A 145 8.06 -0.93 23.67
N LEU A 146 8.40 -0.22 22.58
CA LEU A 146 9.68 0.45 22.40
C LEU A 146 9.43 1.96 22.24
N ASP A 147 10.46 2.76 22.54
CA ASP A 147 10.39 4.21 22.36
C ASP A 147 10.21 4.54 20.87
N SER A 148 9.27 5.43 20.57
CA SER A 148 8.97 5.86 19.19
C SER A 148 9.36 7.31 18.97
N CYS A 149 9.67 7.66 17.71
CA CYS A 149 9.93 9.04 17.30
C CYS A 149 8.92 9.48 16.24
N ILE A 150 8.12 10.49 16.56
CA ILE A 150 7.04 10.99 15.68
C ILE A 150 7.41 12.26 14.90
N GLU A 151 8.55 12.89 15.25
CA GLU A 151 9.04 14.11 14.63
C GLU A 151 10.28 13.84 13.78
N ALA A 152 10.28 14.28 12.52
CA ALA A 152 11.38 14.04 11.59
C ALA A 152 12.70 14.68 12.06
N ASP A 153 12.66 15.91 12.56
CA ASP A 153 13.84 16.61 13.04
C ASP A 153 14.44 15.96 14.30
N ALA A 154 13.59 15.37 15.15
CA ALA A 154 14.02 14.64 16.33
C ALA A 154 14.61 13.26 15.97
N ALA A 155 14.12 12.63 14.90
CA ALA A 155 14.55 11.29 14.49
C ALA A 155 16.03 11.22 14.08
N ILE A 156 16.61 12.34 13.64
CA ILE A 156 18.01 12.42 13.21
C ILE A 156 18.96 12.92 14.30
N GLN A 157 18.46 13.21 15.51
CA GLN A 157 19.28 13.68 16.63
C GLN A 157 20.02 12.53 17.31
N ASP A 158 21.10 12.86 18.02
CA ASP A 158 21.82 11.91 18.87
C ASP A 158 20.86 11.24 19.86
N LYS A 159 20.97 9.90 19.97
CA LYS A 159 20.16 9.05 20.87
C LYS A 159 18.66 8.96 20.53
N ALA A 160 18.23 9.46 19.36
CA ALA A 160 16.89 9.15 18.87
C ALA A 160 16.67 7.64 18.79
N PRO A 161 15.48 7.12 19.12
CA PRO A 161 15.17 5.70 18.94
C PRO A 161 15.40 5.29 17.48
N ALA A 162 16.15 4.21 17.27
CA ALA A 162 16.34 3.66 15.93
C ALA A 162 15.02 3.04 15.45
N VAL A 163 14.60 3.40 14.24
CA VAL A 163 13.45 2.75 13.57
C VAL A 163 13.90 1.45 12.89
N TRP A 164 15.11 1.47 12.34
CA TRP A 164 15.74 0.32 11.69
C TRP A 164 17.17 0.17 12.22
N ASP A 165 17.53 -1.03 12.66
CA ASP A 165 18.84 -1.30 13.26
C ASP A 165 19.99 -1.08 12.28
N ASP A 166 19.73 -1.22 10.98
CA ASP A 166 20.68 -1.07 9.87
C ASP A 166 20.70 0.33 9.24
N THR A 167 19.95 1.29 9.80
CA THR A 167 19.88 2.67 9.28
C THR A 167 20.42 3.68 10.28
N PRO A 168 21.71 4.06 10.14
CA PRO A 168 22.33 5.06 11.00
C PRO A 168 21.54 6.38 11.00
N ASN A 169 21.35 6.95 12.19
CA ASN A 169 20.68 8.23 12.42
C ASN A 169 19.28 8.36 11.80
N ASN A 170 18.59 7.24 11.51
CA ASN A 170 17.29 7.22 10.83
C ASN A 170 17.27 7.93 9.46
N ILE A 171 18.43 8.07 8.79
CA ILE A 171 18.53 8.70 7.46
C ILE A 171 18.46 7.62 6.37
N CYS A 172 17.32 7.52 5.70
CA CYS A 172 17.13 6.61 4.56
C CYS A 172 17.95 7.05 3.32
N PHE A 173 17.97 8.36 3.04
CA PHE A 173 18.81 8.97 2.02
C PHE A 173 19.01 10.46 2.31
N ASP A 174 20.11 11.00 1.80
CA ASP A 174 20.39 12.43 1.71
C ASP A 174 20.55 12.79 0.22
N TRP A 175 19.87 13.83 -0.25
CA TRP A 175 19.79 14.17 -1.67
C TRP A 175 19.90 15.67 -1.88
N GLU A 176 20.68 16.07 -2.88
CA GLU A 176 20.85 17.46 -3.28
C GLU A 176 20.83 17.60 -4.82
N LEU A 177 20.46 18.79 -5.28
CA LEU A 177 20.50 19.18 -6.68
C LEU A 177 20.76 20.69 -6.78
N GLY A 178 21.63 21.08 -7.72
CA GLY A 178 21.95 22.47 -8.00
C GLY A 178 23.44 22.78 -7.85
N ASP A 179 23.77 24.06 -7.81
CA ASP A 179 25.14 24.57 -7.65
C ASP A 179 25.27 25.27 -6.28
N ALA A 180 25.83 24.56 -5.31
CA ALA A 180 26.00 25.05 -3.95
C ALA A 180 26.90 26.30 -3.89
N GLN A 181 27.93 26.40 -4.75
CA GLN A 181 28.88 27.50 -4.74
C GLN A 181 28.27 28.78 -5.32
N ALA A 182 27.51 28.65 -6.42
CA ALA A 182 26.76 29.76 -6.99
C ALA A 182 25.72 30.30 -5.98
N VAL A 183 24.98 29.41 -5.32
CA VAL A 183 24.02 29.76 -4.27
C VAL A 183 24.71 30.50 -3.12
N GLN A 184 25.82 29.97 -2.59
CA GLN A 184 26.56 30.61 -1.50
C GLN A 184 27.06 32.01 -1.88
N THR A 185 27.56 32.18 -3.11
CA THR A 185 28.02 33.48 -3.63
C THR A 185 26.87 34.48 -3.73
N ALA A 186 25.71 34.04 -4.22
CA ALA A 186 24.52 34.88 -4.31
C ALA A 186 24.03 35.32 -2.92
N PHE A 187 23.98 34.42 -1.94
CA PHE A 187 23.60 34.77 -0.56
C PHE A 187 24.60 35.70 0.13
N ALA A 188 25.91 35.57 -0.15
CA ALA A 188 26.95 36.42 0.45
C ALA A 188 26.90 37.88 -0.03
N THR A 189 26.36 38.12 -1.23
CA THR A 189 26.32 39.45 -1.86
C THR A 189 24.91 40.05 -1.95
N ALA A 190 23.89 39.33 -1.47
CA ALA A 190 22.50 39.78 -1.51
C ALA A 190 22.26 41.02 -0.65
N ALA A 191 21.60 42.03 -1.22
CA ALA A 191 21.20 43.24 -0.50
C ALA A 191 20.15 42.95 0.60
N HIS A 192 19.32 41.93 0.40
CA HIS A 192 18.28 41.51 1.33
C HIS A 192 18.20 39.98 1.40
N ILE A 193 18.05 39.45 2.61
CA ILE A 193 17.86 38.02 2.87
C ILE A 193 16.60 37.84 3.71
N VAL A 194 15.67 37.03 3.21
CA VAL A 194 14.47 36.61 3.95
C VAL A 194 14.61 35.11 4.26
N ARG A 195 14.29 34.72 5.50
CA ARG A 195 14.27 33.32 5.94
C ARG A 195 12.89 32.97 6.47
N LEU A 196 12.38 31.82 6.05
CA LEU A 196 11.10 31.27 6.50
C LEU A 196 11.34 29.83 6.96
N ASN A 197 10.83 29.50 8.13
CA ASN A 197 10.71 28.12 8.59
C ASN A 197 9.26 27.68 8.35
N GLU A 198 9.07 26.74 7.44
CA GLU A 198 7.75 26.22 7.08
C GLU A 198 7.68 24.73 7.37
N ARG A 199 6.57 24.28 7.97
CA ARG A 199 6.27 22.86 8.13
C ARG A 199 5.22 22.47 7.10
N ASN A 200 5.61 21.64 6.14
CA ASN A 200 4.65 20.97 5.28
C ASN A 200 4.07 19.74 6.00
N ASN A 201 2.82 19.86 6.44
CA ASN A 201 2.15 18.89 7.30
C ASN A 201 1.83 17.59 6.54
N ARG A 202 1.86 16.47 7.25
CA ARG A 202 1.36 15.20 6.73
C ARG A 202 -0.15 15.32 6.47
N VAL A 203 -0.60 14.88 5.28
CA VAL A 203 -2.01 14.90 4.90
C VAL A 203 -2.48 13.52 4.43
N VAL A 204 -3.67 13.13 4.87
CA VAL A 204 -4.34 11.93 4.38
C VAL A 204 -5.06 12.29 3.07
N ILE A 205 -4.89 11.47 2.05
CA ILE A 205 -5.49 11.69 0.73
C ILE A 205 -7.02 11.68 0.77
N GLY A 206 -7.62 10.79 1.56
CA GLY A 206 -9.05 10.83 1.85
C GLY A 206 -9.97 10.59 0.65
N ALA A 207 -9.54 9.80 -0.35
CA ALA A 207 -10.40 9.44 -1.49
C ALA A 207 -11.72 8.82 -1.01
N LEU A 208 -12.86 9.25 -1.57
CA LEU A 208 -14.19 8.88 -1.07
C LEU A 208 -14.42 7.36 -1.09
N GLU A 209 -13.96 6.67 -2.15
CA GLU A 209 -13.83 5.21 -2.19
C GLU A 209 -12.50 4.81 -1.53
N PRO A 210 -12.51 4.13 -0.37
CA PRO A 210 -11.30 3.56 0.23
C PRO A 210 -10.63 2.53 -0.70
N ARG A 211 -9.42 2.09 -0.35
CA ARG A 211 -8.76 1.02 -1.09
C ARG A 211 -9.57 -0.27 -1.02
N GLY A 212 -9.54 -1.03 -2.11
CA GLY A 212 -10.21 -2.31 -2.23
C GLY A 212 -9.48 -3.23 -3.19
N ALA A 213 -9.62 -4.53 -2.97
CA ALA A 213 -9.05 -5.55 -3.82
C ALA A 213 -9.92 -6.81 -3.82
N VAL A 214 -10.20 -7.35 -5.00
CA VAL A 214 -10.83 -8.66 -5.17
C VAL A 214 -9.92 -9.51 -6.04
N ALA A 215 -9.59 -10.71 -5.58
CA ALA A 215 -8.82 -11.66 -6.33
C ALA A 215 -9.64 -12.93 -6.60
N ASP A 216 -9.44 -13.52 -7.78
CA ASP A 216 -9.94 -14.85 -8.14
C ASP A 216 -8.83 -15.66 -8.82
N TYR A 217 -8.90 -16.98 -8.68
CA TYR A 217 -7.92 -17.92 -9.23
C TYR A 217 -8.61 -18.99 -10.08
N SER A 218 -8.25 -19.04 -11.36
CA SER A 218 -8.62 -20.14 -12.25
C SER A 218 -7.54 -21.21 -12.23
N ALA A 219 -7.84 -22.35 -11.61
CA ALA A 219 -6.96 -23.52 -11.65
C ALA A 219 -6.81 -24.10 -13.07
N ALA A 220 -7.87 -24.00 -13.89
CA ALA A 220 -7.86 -24.48 -15.27
C ALA A 220 -6.90 -23.67 -16.16
N GLU A 221 -6.79 -22.36 -15.93
CA GLU A 221 -5.88 -21.48 -16.67
C GLU A 221 -4.56 -21.22 -15.95
N ASN A 222 -4.40 -21.70 -14.71
CA ASN A 222 -3.31 -21.34 -13.80
C ASN A 222 -3.11 -19.81 -13.73
N LYS A 223 -4.21 -19.08 -13.55
CA LYS A 223 -4.24 -17.63 -13.71
C LYS A 223 -4.99 -16.94 -12.58
N LEU A 224 -4.35 -15.92 -12.02
CA LEU A 224 -4.93 -15.00 -11.05
C LEU A 224 -5.50 -13.77 -11.77
N THR A 225 -6.66 -13.32 -11.30
CA THR A 225 -7.22 -12.02 -11.68
C THR A 225 -7.36 -11.17 -10.42
N LEU A 226 -6.86 -9.93 -10.47
CA LEU A 226 -7.03 -8.92 -9.44
C LEU A 226 -7.89 -7.77 -9.99
N LEU A 227 -9.04 -7.52 -9.37
CA LEU A 227 -9.78 -6.27 -9.51
C LEU A 227 -9.39 -5.33 -8.36
N THR A 228 -8.82 -4.17 -8.67
CA THR A 228 -8.43 -3.19 -7.66
C THR A 228 -8.41 -1.78 -8.24
N GLY A 229 -8.78 -0.78 -7.44
CA GLY A 229 -8.59 0.62 -7.79
C GLY A 229 -7.10 0.96 -7.82
N THR A 230 -6.47 0.93 -9.00
CA THR A 230 -5.08 1.39 -9.22
C THR A 230 -5.02 2.36 -10.38
N GLN A 231 -4.18 3.38 -10.24
CA GLN A 231 -3.86 4.36 -11.29
C GLN A 231 -2.76 3.85 -12.23
N MET A 232 -2.09 2.75 -11.87
CA MET A 232 -0.90 2.22 -12.54
C MET A 232 -1.02 0.70 -12.75
N PRO A 233 -1.98 0.20 -13.55
CA PRO A 233 -2.29 -1.23 -13.63
C PRO A 233 -1.12 -2.10 -14.11
N VAL A 234 -0.37 -1.65 -15.13
CA VAL A 234 0.78 -2.41 -15.64
C VAL A 234 1.95 -2.44 -14.64
N PRO A 235 2.39 -1.31 -14.06
CA PRO A 235 3.37 -1.32 -12.97
C PRO A 235 2.92 -2.15 -11.76
N THR A 236 1.65 -2.05 -11.37
CA THR A 236 1.04 -2.84 -10.28
C THR A 236 1.19 -4.34 -10.56
N ARG A 237 0.76 -4.81 -11.74
CA ARG A 237 0.92 -6.21 -12.16
C ARG A 237 2.39 -6.67 -12.06
N ASN A 238 3.31 -5.90 -12.62
CA ASN A 238 4.72 -6.28 -12.69
C ASN A 238 5.35 -6.39 -11.28
N ALA A 239 4.98 -5.50 -10.36
CA ALA A 239 5.43 -5.56 -8.97
C ALA A 239 4.83 -6.77 -8.23
N LEU A 240 3.53 -7.02 -8.39
CA LEU A 240 2.85 -8.18 -7.80
C LEU A 240 3.43 -9.50 -8.33
N CYS A 241 3.76 -9.60 -9.62
CA CYS A 241 4.41 -10.76 -10.20
C CYS A 241 5.73 -11.10 -9.51
N LYS A 242 6.57 -10.09 -9.20
CA LYS A 242 7.84 -10.32 -8.48
C LYS A 242 7.60 -10.86 -7.07
N VAL A 243 6.62 -10.30 -6.38
CA VAL A 243 6.31 -10.64 -4.98
C VAL A 243 5.69 -12.04 -4.85
N LEU A 244 4.84 -12.42 -5.80
CA LEU A 244 4.12 -13.70 -5.84
C LEU A 244 4.88 -14.79 -6.62
N ASN A 245 6.07 -14.50 -7.14
CA ASN A 245 6.84 -15.37 -8.04
C ASN A 245 6.03 -15.87 -9.25
N LEU A 246 5.34 -14.95 -9.93
CA LEU A 246 4.51 -15.22 -11.11
C LEU A 246 5.13 -14.62 -12.37
N THR A 247 4.81 -15.21 -13.52
CA THR A 247 5.03 -14.58 -14.82
C THR A 247 3.88 -13.62 -15.17
N PRO A 248 4.10 -12.61 -16.06
CA PRO A 248 3.06 -11.63 -16.39
C PRO A 248 1.77 -12.21 -17.02
N ASP A 249 1.83 -13.39 -17.62
CA ASP A 249 0.68 -14.11 -18.20
C ASP A 249 -0.18 -14.81 -17.13
N GLN A 250 0.39 -15.12 -15.97
CA GLN A 250 -0.30 -15.74 -14.83
C GLN A 250 -1.07 -14.73 -13.98
N LEU A 251 -0.93 -13.42 -14.21
CA LEU A 251 -1.63 -12.38 -13.45
C LEU A 251 -2.29 -11.35 -14.38
N ARG A 252 -3.61 -11.22 -14.27
CA ARG A 252 -4.40 -10.16 -14.87
C ARG A 252 -4.79 -9.13 -13.81
N VAL A 253 -4.45 -7.86 -14.03
CA VAL A 253 -4.95 -6.74 -13.21
C VAL A 253 -6.04 -6.02 -13.99
N MET A 254 -7.22 -5.88 -13.40
CA MET A 254 -8.38 -5.19 -13.92
C MET A 254 -8.68 -3.96 -13.07
N VAL A 255 -9.06 -2.88 -13.75
CA VAL A 255 -9.46 -1.61 -13.12
C VAL A 255 -10.77 -1.20 -13.77
N HIS A 256 -11.80 -0.97 -12.96
CA HIS A 256 -13.08 -0.43 -13.39
C HIS A 256 -13.19 1.04 -12.97
N ASP A 257 -14.37 1.50 -12.56
CA ASP A 257 -14.52 2.84 -11.99
C ASP A 257 -13.75 2.92 -10.67
N VAL A 258 -13.14 4.09 -10.42
CA VAL A 258 -12.36 4.36 -9.21
C VAL A 258 -12.89 5.64 -8.59
N GLY A 259 -13.37 5.56 -7.35
CA GLY A 259 -13.96 6.67 -6.60
C GLY A 259 -12.91 7.60 -5.99
N GLY A 260 -11.98 8.05 -6.83
CA GLY A 260 -10.84 8.89 -6.46
C GLY A 260 -9.59 8.07 -6.13
N GLY A 261 -8.44 8.53 -6.62
CA GLY A 261 -7.12 7.95 -6.34
C GLY A 261 -6.15 8.98 -5.77
N PHE A 262 -6.04 10.14 -6.42
CA PHE A 262 -5.28 11.31 -5.96
C PHE A 262 -3.83 10.98 -5.53
N GLY A 263 -3.21 10.00 -6.17
CA GLY A 263 -1.86 9.52 -5.86
C GLY A 263 -1.80 8.33 -4.91
N GLY A 264 -2.81 8.16 -4.05
CA GLY A 264 -2.85 7.10 -3.04
C GLY A 264 -3.02 5.71 -3.62
N LYS A 265 -3.60 5.62 -4.83
CA LYS A 265 -3.79 4.37 -5.59
C LYS A 265 -2.74 4.18 -6.70
N ASN A 266 -1.58 4.87 -6.62
CA ASN A 266 -0.44 4.63 -7.52
C ASN A 266 0.46 3.48 -7.06
N SER A 267 0.46 3.19 -5.77
CA SER A 267 1.36 2.21 -5.16
C SER A 267 0.70 0.84 -5.02
N VAL A 268 1.55 -0.18 -4.93
CA VAL A 268 1.13 -1.53 -4.53
C VAL A 268 1.05 -1.55 -3.01
N TYR A 269 0.02 -2.21 -2.48
CA TYR A 269 -0.14 -2.40 -1.04
C TYR A 269 -0.17 -3.88 -0.66
N PRO A 270 0.20 -4.24 0.58
CA PRO A 270 0.20 -5.62 1.04
C PRO A 270 -1.11 -6.37 0.80
N GLU A 271 -2.26 -5.70 0.96
CA GLU A 271 -3.58 -6.33 0.89
C GLU A 271 -3.88 -6.89 -0.49
N GLN A 272 -3.34 -6.29 -1.56
CA GLN A 272 -3.45 -6.84 -2.92
C GLN A 272 -2.73 -8.19 -3.04
N VAL A 273 -1.57 -8.34 -2.40
CA VAL A 273 -0.82 -9.61 -2.35
C VAL A 273 -1.57 -10.63 -1.50
N LEU A 274 -2.11 -10.19 -0.35
CA LEU A 274 -2.84 -11.04 0.58
C LEU A 274 -4.11 -11.64 -0.05
N VAL A 275 -4.92 -10.85 -0.75
CA VAL A 275 -6.11 -11.38 -1.45
C VAL A 275 -5.73 -12.33 -2.58
N LEU A 276 -4.68 -12.02 -3.35
CA LEU A 276 -4.20 -12.88 -4.43
C LEU A 276 -3.70 -14.24 -3.92
N TYR A 277 -2.92 -14.20 -2.84
CA TYR A 277 -2.44 -15.40 -2.17
C TYR A 277 -3.61 -16.23 -1.64
N ALA A 278 -4.53 -15.60 -0.88
CA ALA A 278 -5.68 -16.28 -0.31
C ALA A 278 -6.61 -16.90 -1.36
N ALA A 279 -6.91 -16.18 -2.45
CA ALA A 279 -7.75 -16.68 -3.53
C ALA A 279 -7.13 -17.93 -4.18
N ARG A 280 -5.80 -17.94 -4.35
CA ARG A 280 -5.08 -19.12 -4.86
C ARG A 280 -5.15 -20.30 -3.91
N GLN A 281 -4.94 -20.08 -2.61
CA GLN A 281 -4.96 -21.16 -1.61
C GLN A 281 -6.36 -21.76 -1.45
N LEU A 282 -7.39 -20.92 -1.47
CA LEU A 282 -8.78 -21.34 -1.21
C LEU A 282 -9.52 -21.79 -2.47
N GLY A 283 -9.00 -21.50 -3.67
CA GLY A 283 -9.65 -21.85 -4.94
C GLY A 283 -11.00 -21.17 -5.16
N ARG A 284 -11.21 -20.00 -4.53
CA ARG A 284 -12.42 -19.18 -4.63
C ARG A 284 -12.07 -17.69 -4.55
N PRO A 285 -12.95 -16.79 -5.03
CA PRO A 285 -12.68 -15.36 -4.93
C PRO A 285 -12.54 -14.90 -3.48
N VAL A 286 -11.60 -13.98 -3.23
CA VAL A 286 -11.40 -13.33 -1.93
C VAL A 286 -11.38 -11.82 -2.14
N ARG A 287 -12.22 -11.10 -1.37
CA ARG A 287 -12.25 -9.65 -1.36
C ARG A 287 -11.72 -9.08 -0.06
N TRP A 288 -11.09 -7.91 -0.14
CA TRP A 288 -10.77 -7.06 1.00
C TRP A 288 -11.16 -5.63 0.63
N GLN A 289 -11.82 -4.95 1.56
CA GLN A 289 -12.22 -3.56 1.41
C GLN A 289 -11.80 -2.79 2.66
N SER A 290 -11.07 -1.70 2.45
CA SER A 290 -10.61 -0.88 3.55
C SER A 290 -11.73 -0.07 4.18
N GLU A 291 -11.70 0.06 5.50
CA GLU A 291 -12.52 1.06 6.18
C GLU A 291 -11.92 2.47 6.07
N ARG A 292 -12.75 3.49 6.29
CA ARG A 292 -12.26 4.88 6.36
C ARG A 292 -11.21 5.04 7.46
N SER A 293 -11.45 4.53 8.65
CA SER A 293 -10.52 4.55 9.80
C SER A 293 -9.21 3.84 9.44
N GLU A 294 -9.30 2.67 8.82
CA GLU A 294 -8.14 1.90 8.38
C GLU A 294 -7.29 2.67 7.35
N SER A 295 -7.92 3.40 6.42
CA SER A 295 -7.19 4.22 5.43
C SER A 295 -6.33 5.32 6.07
N PHE A 296 -6.74 5.85 7.23
CA PHE A 296 -5.99 6.92 7.92
C PHE A 296 -4.69 6.43 8.54
N ILE A 297 -4.58 5.13 8.83
CA ILE A 297 -3.41 4.53 9.48
C ILE A 297 -2.58 3.65 8.55
N SER A 298 -3.10 3.26 7.38
CA SER A 298 -2.45 2.29 6.49
C SER A 298 -2.17 2.78 5.07
N ASP A 299 -2.82 3.86 4.62
CA ASP A 299 -2.58 4.38 3.27
C ASP A 299 -1.28 5.20 3.22
N PHE A 300 -0.65 5.25 2.05
CA PHE A 300 0.41 6.21 1.83
C PHE A 300 -0.15 7.64 1.88
N GLN A 301 0.59 8.53 2.53
CA GLN A 301 0.13 9.89 2.83
C GLN A 301 1.01 10.93 2.13
N GLY A 302 0.40 12.08 1.88
CA GLY A 302 1.09 13.21 1.30
C GLY A 302 1.78 14.07 2.36
N ARG A 303 2.63 14.96 1.86
CA ARG A 303 3.04 16.19 2.51
C ARG A 303 2.91 17.25 1.45
#